data_AF-A0A948QA92-F1
#
_entry.id   AF-A0A948QA92-F1
#
_cell.length_a   1.000
_cell.length_b   1.000
_cell.length_c   1.000
_cell.angle_alpha   90.00
_cell.angle_beta   90.00
_cell.angle_gamma   90.00
#
_symmetry.space_group_name_H-M   'P 1'
#
loop_
_entity.id
_entity.type
_entity.pdbx_description
1 polymer ?
#
loop_
_entity_poly.entity_id
_entity_poly.type
_entity_poly.pdbx_seq_one_letter_code
_entity_poly.pdbx_strand_id
1 'polypeptide(L)'
;SNDGGAGCAQGFGFKLTDIKGANILRGAQGLLSLSKINNSAQNKIKNLKFIALTDVSNRLCGNNGSARIFGPQKGACRQEVKIIEKALSHYSKIIKRDLSKNINYLKGGAAAGGLAAGLCAFFGAKLSDGTKYVFKLTGIKEDIKKADIIITGEGKFDKQSISGKGFYGISALALKYKKPIVLICGRSEVKNIRLLHSKGVKYVIELEKIFKGKNLFLKPEMWIEKAFGLEIERIIEMVGKKR
;
A
#
# COMPACT_ATOMS: atom_id res chain seq x y z
N SER A 1 12.99 -8.42 -2.54
CA SER A 1 13.79 -8.34 -1.30
C SER A 1 12.99 -8.79 -0.07
N ASN A 2 13.66 -9.33 0.95
CA ASN A 2 13.16 -9.70 2.29
C ASN A 2 14.22 -9.44 3.38
N ASP A 3 15.05 -8.42 3.21
CA ASP A 3 16.20 -8.09 4.07
C ASP A 3 15.87 -7.11 5.20
N GLY A 4 14.59 -6.82 5.48
CA GLY A 4 14.23 -5.94 6.60
C GLY A 4 14.69 -4.48 6.42
N GLY A 5 15.04 -4.07 5.21
CA GLY A 5 15.60 -2.75 4.93
C GLY A 5 17.07 -2.58 5.29
N ALA A 6 17.80 -3.67 5.61
CA ALA A 6 19.21 -3.64 5.93
C ALA A 6 20.07 -3.08 4.78
N GLY A 7 19.82 -3.50 3.54
CA GLY A 7 20.54 -2.99 2.38
C GLY A 7 20.32 -1.49 2.16
N CYS A 8 19.10 -1.00 2.40
CA CYS A 8 18.78 0.43 2.36
C CYS A 8 19.58 1.20 3.43
N ALA A 9 19.60 0.70 4.67
CA ALA A 9 20.39 1.31 5.74
C ALA A 9 21.90 1.33 5.41
N GLN A 10 22.46 0.23 4.92
CA GLN A 10 23.85 0.17 4.49
C GLN A 10 24.15 1.18 3.38
N GLY A 11 23.25 1.35 2.41
CA GLY A 11 23.37 2.36 1.36
C GLY A 11 23.40 3.80 1.86
N PHE A 12 22.78 4.08 3.00
CA PHE A 12 22.83 5.39 3.68
C PHE A 12 23.98 5.52 4.70
N GLY A 13 24.88 4.53 4.76
CA GLY A 13 26.09 4.57 5.59
C GLY A 13 25.94 4.01 7.00
N PHE A 14 24.79 3.40 7.34
CA PHE A 14 24.68 2.63 8.58
C PHE A 14 25.57 1.38 8.49
N LYS A 15 26.31 1.06 9.54
CA LYS A 15 27.13 -0.16 9.56
C LYS A 15 26.38 -1.26 10.28
N LEU A 16 26.12 -2.35 9.57
CA LEU A 16 25.50 -3.57 10.07
C LEU A 16 26.57 -4.66 9.97
N THR A 17 27.13 -5.06 11.11
CA THR A 17 28.32 -5.91 11.15
C THR A 17 28.10 -7.22 11.88
N ASP A 18 28.85 -8.25 11.51
CA ASP A 18 28.92 -9.51 12.21
C ASP A 18 29.78 -9.44 13.48
N ILE A 19 29.99 -10.59 14.13
CA ILE A 19 30.79 -10.68 15.37
C ILE A 19 32.27 -10.33 15.17
N LYS A 20 32.79 -10.47 13.94
CA LYS A 20 34.16 -10.13 13.57
C LYS A 20 34.31 -8.66 13.16
N GLY A 21 33.20 -7.91 13.13
CA GLY A 21 33.18 -6.50 12.73
C GLY A 21 33.09 -6.29 11.21
N ALA A 22 32.97 -7.36 10.41
CA ALA A 22 32.79 -7.24 8.97
C ALA A 22 31.33 -6.90 8.63
N ASN A 23 31.09 -6.19 7.53
CA ASN A 23 29.72 -5.92 7.09
C ASN A 23 28.98 -7.23 6.77
N ILE A 24 27.72 -7.33 7.19
CA ILE A 24 26.89 -8.48 6.83
C ILE A 24 26.65 -8.54 5.31
N LEU A 25 26.46 -9.76 4.82
CA LEU A 25 26.08 -10.01 3.43
C LEU A 25 24.70 -9.41 3.10
N ARG A 26 24.45 -9.19 1.81
CA ARG A 26 23.15 -8.72 1.32
C ARG A 26 22.07 -9.79 1.49
N GLY A 27 20.82 -9.35 1.61
CA GLY A 27 19.66 -10.24 1.70
C GLY A 27 19.38 -10.74 3.11
N ALA A 28 18.31 -11.53 3.25
CA ALA A 28 17.87 -12.05 4.54
C ALA A 28 18.91 -12.96 5.21
N GLN A 29 19.72 -13.69 4.43
CA GLN A 29 20.75 -14.58 4.94
C GLN A 29 21.77 -13.84 5.80
N GLY A 30 22.23 -12.67 5.37
CA GLY A 30 23.21 -11.86 6.11
C GLY A 30 22.68 -11.35 7.44
N LEU A 31 21.36 -11.21 7.59
CA LEU A 31 20.79 -10.84 8.88
C LEU A 31 21.04 -11.89 9.96
N LEU A 32 21.24 -13.17 9.60
CA LEU A 32 21.53 -14.22 10.59
C LEU A 32 22.87 -14.01 11.30
N SER A 33 23.84 -13.39 10.63
CA SER A 33 25.15 -13.10 11.20
C SER A 33 25.23 -11.72 11.85
N LEU A 34 24.19 -10.89 11.73
CA LEU A 34 24.18 -9.54 12.29
C LEU A 34 24.44 -9.59 13.79
N SER A 35 25.51 -8.94 14.21
CA SER A 35 25.91 -8.85 15.62
C SER A 35 25.77 -7.45 16.16
N LYS A 36 26.08 -6.40 15.38
CA LYS A 36 26.09 -4.99 15.86
C LYS A 36 25.61 -4.01 14.79
N ILE A 37 24.92 -2.97 15.23
CA ILE A 37 24.52 -1.82 14.42
C ILE A 37 25.26 -0.57 14.90
N ASN A 38 25.88 0.16 13.97
CA ASN A 38 26.37 1.52 14.20
C ASN A 38 25.46 2.51 13.46
N ASN A 39 24.86 3.43 14.22
CA ASN A 39 23.89 4.42 13.75
C ASN A 39 24.47 5.84 13.60
N SER A 40 25.79 6.01 13.58
CA SER A 40 26.41 7.34 13.39
C SER A 40 25.91 8.07 12.12
N ALA A 41 25.55 7.32 11.08
CA ALA A 41 24.95 7.85 9.86
C ALA A 41 23.63 8.60 10.08
N GLN A 42 22.92 8.34 11.18
CA GLN A 42 21.67 9.02 11.53
C GLN A 42 21.87 10.54 11.65
N ASN A 43 23.05 11.00 12.09
CA ASN A 43 23.37 12.43 12.18
C ASN A 43 23.32 13.13 10.82
N LYS A 44 23.61 12.44 9.72
CA LYS A 44 23.58 12.99 8.36
C LYS A 44 22.16 13.25 7.86
N ILE A 45 21.18 12.56 8.44
CA ILE A 45 19.78 12.59 8.01
C ILE A 45 18.84 13.16 9.08
N LYS A 46 19.37 13.70 10.17
CA LYS A 46 18.58 14.15 11.34
C LYS A 46 17.56 15.26 11.03
N ASN A 47 17.83 16.07 10.01
CA ASN A 47 16.94 17.17 9.58
C ASN A 47 15.94 16.74 8.51
N LEU A 48 15.98 15.48 8.06
CA LEU A 48 15.08 14.97 7.04
C LEU A 48 13.88 14.28 7.71
N LYS A 49 12.71 14.48 7.11
CA LYS A 49 11.47 13.83 7.54
C LYS A 49 11.12 12.72 6.57
N PHE A 50 11.13 11.49 7.08
CA PHE A 50 10.76 10.32 6.31
C PHE A 50 9.32 9.91 6.60
N ILE A 51 8.55 9.67 5.54
CA ILE A 51 7.19 9.14 5.62
C ILE A 51 7.15 7.93 4.70
N ALA A 52 6.82 6.77 5.25
CA ALA A 52 6.66 5.55 4.49
C ALA A 52 5.17 5.25 4.34
N LEU A 53 4.70 5.27 3.11
CA LEU A 53 3.31 4.95 2.79
C LEU A 53 3.18 3.44 2.66
N THR A 54 2.23 2.86 3.41
CA THR A 54 1.94 1.43 3.39
C THR A 54 0.46 1.21 3.15
N ASP A 55 0.14 0.13 2.45
CA ASP A 55 -1.22 -0.35 2.16
C ASP A 55 -1.54 -1.68 2.88
N VAL A 56 -0.55 -2.27 3.54
CA VAL A 56 -0.69 -3.49 4.36
C VAL A 56 -0.52 -3.20 5.85
N SER A 57 -1.15 -4.03 6.69
CA SER A 57 -1.04 -3.92 8.15
C SER A 57 -0.16 -5.01 8.79
N ASN A 58 0.36 -5.93 7.97
CA ASN A 58 1.23 -7.03 8.38
C ASN A 58 2.45 -6.55 9.18
N ARG A 59 2.76 -7.25 10.27
CA ARG A 59 3.94 -7.00 11.11
C ARG A 59 5.17 -7.65 10.50
N LEU A 60 6.38 -7.25 10.94
CA LEU A 60 7.63 -7.77 10.38
C LEU A 60 7.72 -9.31 10.45
N CYS A 61 7.48 -9.87 11.64
CA CYS A 61 7.53 -11.31 11.90
C CYS A 61 6.18 -11.84 12.44
N GLY A 62 6.08 -13.15 12.61
CA GLY A 62 4.91 -13.87 13.14
C GLY A 62 4.07 -14.52 12.05
N ASN A 63 2.91 -15.05 12.45
CA ASN A 63 2.03 -15.81 11.54
C ASN A 63 1.57 -14.98 10.32
N ASN A 64 1.32 -13.68 10.54
CA ASN A 64 1.00 -12.72 9.47
C ASN A 64 2.21 -11.86 9.10
N GLY A 65 3.42 -12.41 9.27
CA GLY A 65 4.71 -11.75 9.08
C GLY A 65 5.14 -11.64 7.62
N SER A 66 6.20 -10.85 7.37
CA SER A 66 6.72 -10.62 6.02
C SER A 66 7.11 -11.90 5.30
N ALA A 67 7.82 -12.80 5.99
CA ALA A 67 8.33 -14.03 5.40
C ALA A 67 7.19 -14.94 4.93
N ARG A 68 6.16 -15.13 5.77
CA ARG A 68 5.06 -16.08 5.52
C ARG A 68 4.06 -15.56 4.49
N ILE A 69 3.73 -14.27 4.54
CA ILE A 69 2.71 -13.68 3.68
C ILE A 69 3.28 -13.28 2.32
N PHE A 70 4.47 -12.68 2.29
CA PHE A 70 5.03 -12.11 1.06
C PHE A 70 6.23 -12.87 0.50
N GLY A 71 6.79 -13.84 1.23
CA GLY A 71 7.88 -14.69 0.75
C GLY A 71 7.49 -15.57 -0.43
N PRO A 72 6.40 -16.37 -0.35
CA PRO A 72 6.03 -17.32 -1.41
C PRO A 72 5.82 -16.67 -2.79
N GLN A 73 5.13 -15.53 -2.85
CA GLN A 73 4.93 -14.78 -4.11
C GLN A 73 6.22 -14.18 -4.70
N LYS A 74 7.31 -14.15 -3.92
CA LYS A 74 8.65 -13.74 -4.37
C LYS A 74 9.55 -14.95 -4.67
N GLY A 75 8.98 -16.16 -4.72
CA GLY A 75 9.69 -17.40 -5.03
C GLY A 75 10.25 -18.16 -3.83
N ALA A 76 10.02 -17.72 -2.59
CA ALA A 76 10.57 -18.42 -1.43
C ALA A 76 9.82 -19.73 -1.14
N CYS A 77 10.54 -20.85 -1.13
CA CYS A 77 10.05 -22.14 -0.71
C CYS A 77 9.82 -22.21 0.81
N ARG A 78 9.18 -23.29 1.28
CA ARG A 78 8.84 -23.46 2.72
C ARG A 78 10.07 -23.39 3.63
N GLN A 79 11.22 -23.91 3.19
CA GLN A 79 12.46 -23.87 3.97
C GLN A 79 13.03 -22.45 4.03
N GLU A 80 13.06 -21.74 2.90
CA GLU A 80 13.51 -20.35 2.82
C GLU A 80 12.63 -19.42 3.66
N VAL A 81 11.31 -19.63 3.67
CA VAL A 81 10.40 -18.87 4.55
C VAL A 81 10.79 -19.00 6.02
N LYS A 82 11.17 -20.21 6.49
CA LYS A 82 11.64 -20.42 7.86
C LYS A 82 12.96 -19.69 8.14
N ILE A 83 13.88 -19.69 7.17
CA ILE A 83 15.17 -19.00 7.27
C ILE A 83 14.95 -17.48 7.33
N ILE A 84 14.12 -16.92 6.45
CA ILE A 84 13.78 -15.49 6.42
C ILE A 84 13.10 -15.07 7.73
N GLU A 85 12.18 -15.88 8.25
CA GLU A 85 11.52 -15.60 9.54
C GLU A 85 12.53 -15.56 10.70
N LYS A 86 13.46 -16.52 10.76
CA LYS A 86 14.53 -16.55 11.77
C LYS A 86 15.44 -15.33 11.65
N ALA A 87 15.84 -14.99 10.42
CA ALA A 87 16.65 -13.83 10.09
C ALA A 87 15.99 -12.51 10.55
N LEU A 88 14.73 -12.28 10.18
CA LEU A 88 14.00 -11.06 10.55
C LEU A 88 13.72 -10.97 12.05
N SER A 89 13.45 -12.10 12.71
CA SER A 89 13.29 -12.17 14.17
C SER A 89 14.58 -11.80 14.91
N HIS A 90 15.71 -12.37 14.48
CA HIS A 90 17.03 -12.01 15.01
C HIS A 90 17.36 -10.54 14.79
N TYR A 91 17.18 -10.07 13.56
CA TYR A 91 17.35 -8.66 13.18
C TYR A 91 16.53 -7.70 14.06
N SER A 92 15.26 -8.03 14.32
CA SER A 92 14.42 -7.22 15.20
C SER A 92 14.93 -7.16 16.64
N LYS A 93 15.57 -8.23 17.15
CA LYS A 93 16.17 -8.23 18.50
C LYS A 93 17.40 -7.32 18.53
N ILE A 94 18.26 -7.39 17.52
CA ILE A 94 19.44 -6.52 17.42
C ILE A 94 19.03 -5.05 17.28
N ILE A 95 18.04 -4.73 16.44
CA ILE A 95 17.50 -3.36 16.34
C ILE A 95 16.94 -2.87 17.68
N LYS A 96 16.22 -3.72 18.42
CA LYS A 96 15.73 -3.35 19.75
C LYS A 96 16.88 -3.05 20.71
N ARG A 97 17.94 -3.85 20.68
CA ARG A 97 19.12 -3.68 21.54
C ARG A 97 19.91 -2.41 21.18
N ASP A 98 20.25 -2.23 19.91
CA ASP A 98 21.22 -1.19 19.49
C ASP A 98 20.56 0.16 19.20
N LEU A 99 19.29 0.17 18.77
CA LEU A 99 18.58 1.39 18.38
C LEU A 99 17.43 1.72 19.33
N SER A 100 17.14 0.89 20.33
CA SER A 100 15.99 1.04 21.23
C SER A 100 14.65 1.15 20.48
N LYS A 101 14.53 0.51 19.31
CA LYS A 101 13.31 0.50 18.49
C LYS A 101 12.70 -0.90 18.43
N ASN A 102 11.40 -1.00 18.68
CA ASN A 102 10.71 -2.28 18.68
C ASN A 102 9.90 -2.47 17.39
N ILE A 103 10.61 -2.81 16.31
CA ILE A 103 10.02 -2.84 14.96
C ILE A 103 9.05 -3.99 14.71
N ASN A 104 9.11 -5.06 15.49
CA ASN A 104 8.23 -6.20 15.28
C ASN A 104 6.75 -5.91 15.61
N TYR A 105 6.46 -4.89 16.41
CA TYR A 105 5.09 -4.48 16.75
C TYR A 105 4.48 -3.48 15.78
N LEU A 106 5.28 -2.97 14.82
CA LEU A 106 4.80 -1.99 13.84
C LEU A 106 3.80 -2.65 12.88
N LYS A 107 2.54 -2.19 12.94
CA LYS A 107 1.55 -2.50 11.91
C LYS A 107 2.02 -1.91 10.58
N GLY A 108 2.06 -2.72 9.54
CA GLY A 108 2.63 -2.36 8.23
C GLY A 108 4.16 -2.51 8.14
N GLY A 109 4.82 -2.97 9.20
CA GLY A 109 6.27 -3.17 9.22
C GLY A 109 6.77 -4.19 8.20
N ALA A 110 5.94 -5.14 7.76
CA ALA A 110 6.30 -6.11 6.71
C ALA A 110 6.30 -5.55 5.28
N ALA A 111 5.77 -4.34 5.06
CA ALA A 111 5.69 -3.78 3.73
C ALA A 111 7.07 -3.78 3.04
N ALA A 112 7.06 -4.14 1.75
CA ALA A 112 8.25 -4.30 0.92
C ALA A 112 9.34 -5.24 1.50
N GLY A 113 8.95 -6.33 2.17
CA GLY A 113 9.91 -7.30 2.71
C GLY A 113 10.59 -6.86 4.01
N GLY A 114 9.90 -6.03 4.78
CA GLY A 114 10.42 -5.46 6.03
C GLY A 114 11.14 -4.12 5.87
N LEU A 115 11.20 -3.55 4.66
CA LEU A 115 11.78 -2.23 4.44
C LEU A 115 11.09 -1.14 5.28
N ALA A 116 9.75 -1.18 5.40
CA ALA A 116 9.02 -0.22 6.22
C ALA A 116 9.47 -0.24 7.70
N ALA A 117 9.70 -1.43 8.26
CA ALA A 117 10.28 -1.58 9.59
C ALA A 117 11.70 -1.01 9.67
N GLY A 118 12.56 -1.28 8.67
CA GLY A 118 13.90 -0.69 8.57
C GLY A 118 13.88 0.84 8.50
N LEU A 119 13.00 1.42 7.68
CA LEU A 119 12.83 2.87 7.59
C LEU A 119 12.44 3.49 8.93
N CYS A 120 11.58 2.84 9.71
CA CYS A 120 11.24 3.29 11.05
C CYS A 120 12.42 3.19 12.02
N ALA A 121 13.22 2.12 11.93
CA ALA A 121 14.35 1.89 12.81
C ALA A 121 15.50 2.90 12.58
N PHE A 122 15.95 3.02 11.35
CA PHE A 122 17.17 3.78 11.03
C PHE A 122 16.90 5.25 10.69
N PHE A 123 15.77 5.53 10.05
CA PHE A 123 15.46 6.86 9.52
C PHE A 123 14.41 7.60 10.35
N GLY A 124 13.88 6.97 11.41
CA GLY A 124 12.79 7.54 12.21
C GLY A 124 11.52 7.78 11.40
N ALA A 125 11.32 7.03 10.31
CA ALA A 125 10.18 7.22 9.43
C ALA A 125 8.85 7.01 10.15
N LYS A 126 7.84 7.81 9.78
CA LYS A 126 6.46 7.56 10.20
C LYS A 126 5.76 6.70 9.17
N LEU A 127 5.20 5.57 9.59
CA LEU A 127 4.29 4.81 8.75
C LEU A 127 2.97 5.56 8.63
N SER A 128 2.48 5.70 7.41
CA SER A 128 1.17 6.28 7.13
C SER A 128 0.42 5.42 6.13
N ASP A 129 -0.90 5.38 6.29
CA ASP A 129 -1.79 4.83 5.28
C ASP A 129 -1.68 5.68 4.00
N GLY A 130 -1.38 5.02 2.88
CA GLY A 130 -1.15 5.70 1.60
C GLY A 130 -2.37 6.49 1.13
N THR A 131 -3.57 5.90 1.21
CA THR A 131 -4.82 6.55 0.80
C THR A 131 -5.10 7.79 1.64
N LYS A 132 -5.03 7.68 2.98
CA LYS A 132 -5.25 8.83 3.88
C LYS A 132 -4.22 9.92 3.65
N TYR A 133 -2.97 9.55 3.37
CA TYR A 133 -1.91 10.53 3.12
C TYR A 133 -2.16 11.30 1.82
N VAL A 134 -2.44 10.59 0.72
CA VAL A 134 -2.76 11.22 -0.58
C VAL A 134 -3.99 12.12 -0.45
N PHE A 135 -5.05 11.66 0.22
CA PHE A 135 -6.26 12.46 0.41
C PHE A 135 -6.04 13.74 1.19
N LYS A 136 -5.14 13.70 2.18
CA LYS A 136 -4.75 14.88 2.93
C LYS A 136 -3.98 15.86 2.03
N LEU A 137 -3.09 15.35 1.18
CA LEU A 137 -2.30 16.19 0.26
C LEU A 137 -3.16 16.83 -0.82
N THR A 138 -4.14 16.10 -1.36
CA THR A 138 -4.99 16.60 -2.45
C THR A 138 -6.15 17.46 -1.97
N GLY A 139 -6.50 17.43 -0.68
CA GLY A 139 -7.69 18.12 -0.17
C GLY A 139 -9.01 17.48 -0.63
N ILE A 140 -8.97 16.25 -1.13
CA ILE A 140 -10.14 15.58 -1.76
C ILE A 140 -11.35 15.50 -0.85
N LYS A 141 -11.15 15.49 0.47
CA LYS A 141 -12.24 15.47 1.45
C LYS A 141 -13.07 16.75 1.36
N GLU A 142 -12.43 17.89 1.18
CA GLU A 142 -13.06 19.20 1.06
C GLU A 142 -13.77 19.32 -0.29
N ASP A 143 -13.20 18.77 -1.36
CA ASP A 143 -13.84 18.71 -2.68
C ASP A 143 -15.09 17.82 -2.65
N ILE A 144 -14.99 16.62 -2.07
CA ILE A 144 -16.11 15.68 -1.93
C ILE A 144 -17.27 16.33 -1.16
N LYS A 145 -17.01 17.12 -0.13
CA LYS A 145 -18.08 17.81 0.61
C LYS A 145 -18.90 18.73 -0.29
N LYS A 146 -18.24 19.43 -1.21
CA LYS A 146 -18.86 20.40 -2.12
C LYS A 146 -19.49 19.74 -3.35
N ALA A 147 -18.95 18.61 -3.80
CA ALA A 147 -19.40 17.93 -5.01
C ALA A 147 -20.85 17.41 -4.91
N ASP A 148 -21.58 17.44 -6.02
CA ASP A 148 -22.91 16.82 -6.12
C ASP A 148 -22.84 15.32 -6.38
N ILE A 149 -21.80 14.91 -7.10
CA ILE A 149 -21.50 13.54 -7.53
C ILE A 149 -19.99 13.32 -7.54
N ILE A 150 -19.59 12.07 -7.33
CA ILE A 150 -18.20 11.65 -7.41
C ILE A 150 -18.06 10.68 -8.58
N ILE A 151 -17.16 10.99 -9.50
CA ILE A 151 -16.75 10.07 -10.55
C ILE A 151 -15.35 9.57 -10.18
N THR A 152 -15.18 8.26 -10.08
CA THR A 152 -13.89 7.63 -9.74
C THR A 152 -13.70 6.37 -10.56
N GLY A 153 -12.47 5.85 -10.62
CA GLY A 153 -12.22 4.62 -11.35
C GLY A 153 -10.94 3.89 -10.99
N GLU A 154 -10.83 2.67 -11.53
CA GLU A 154 -9.63 1.85 -11.51
C GLU A 154 -9.65 0.83 -12.65
N GLY A 155 -8.51 0.24 -13.01
CA GLY A 155 -8.44 -0.72 -14.12
C GLY A 155 -9.27 -1.98 -13.86
N LYS A 156 -9.16 -2.55 -12.66
CA LYS A 156 -9.88 -3.75 -12.24
C LYS A 156 -10.54 -3.51 -10.88
N PHE A 157 -11.87 -3.60 -10.85
CA PHE A 157 -12.66 -3.47 -9.62
C PHE A 157 -12.96 -4.85 -9.03
N ASP A 158 -12.28 -5.19 -7.92
CA ASP A 158 -12.38 -6.52 -7.28
C ASP A 158 -12.65 -6.44 -5.75
N LYS A 159 -12.60 -7.58 -5.06
CA LYS A 159 -12.86 -7.64 -3.60
C LYS A 159 -11.85 -6.81 -2.79
N GLN A 160 -10.61 -6.67 -3.24
CA GLN A 160 -9.61 -5.85 -2.57
C GLN A 160 -9.94 -4.37 -2.73
N SER A 161 -10.46 -3.94 -3.89
CA SER A 161 -10.89 -2.56 -4.13
C SER A 161 -11.98 -2.10 -3.17
N ILE A 162 -12.90 -3.00 -2.80
CA ILE A 162 -14.00 -2.73 -1.86
C ILE A 162 -13.52 -2.65 -0.41
N SER A 163 -12.43 -3.35 -0.09
CA SER A 163 -11.98 -3.56 1.30
C SER A 163 -10.68 -2.83 1.65
N GLY A 164 -10.00 -2.22 0.67
CA GLY A 164 -8.77 -1.45 0.85
C GLY A 164 -8.48 -0.56 -0.35
N LYS A 165 -7.40 0.24 -0.26
CA LYS A 165 -6.90 1.14 -1.33
C LYS A 165 -7.75 2.40 -1.56
N GLY A 166 -7.56 3.03 -2.73
CA GLY A 166 -8.07 4.36 -3.07
C GLY A 166 -9.60 4.43 -3.14
N PHE A 167 -10.24 3.50 -3.85
CA PHE A 167 -11.70 3.47 -3.96
C PHE A 167 -12.38 3.37 -2.58
N TYR A 168 -11.89 2.47 -1.71
CA TYR A 168 -12.42 2.33 -0.36
C TYR A 168 -12.43 3.65 0.41
N GLY A 169 -11.33 4.42 0.31
CA GLY A 169 -11.26 5.75 0.92
C GLY A 169 -12.30 6.72 0.36
N ILE A 170 -12.45 6.77 -0.97
CA ILE A 170 -13.43 7.62 -1.65
C ILE A 170 -14.85 7.23 -1.21
N SER A 171 -15.15 5.94 -1.24
CA SER A 171 -16.43 5.36 -0.80
C SER A 171 -16.77 5.73 0.64
N ALA A 172 -15.81 5.63 1.57
CA ALA A 172 -16.03 6.02 2.96
C ALA A 172 -16.35 7.51 3.12
N LEU A 173 -15.66 8.39 2.38
CA LEU A 173 -15.94 9.82 2.38
C LEU A 173 -17.29 10.13 1.71
N ALA A 174 -17.59 9.49 0.59
CA ALA A 174 -18.83 9.64 -0.14
C ALA A 174 -20.04 9.29 0.72
N LEU A 175 -20.01 8.13 1.39
CA LEU A 175 -21.06 7.72 2.33
C LEU A 175 -21.20 8.72 3.48
N LYS A 176 -20.08 9.15 4.08
CA LYS A 176 -20.07 10.13 5.18
C LYS A 176 -20.75 11.45 4.79
N TYR A 177 -20.53 11.94 3.57
CA TYR A 177 -21.10 13.19 3.08
C TYR A 177 -22.32 13.00 2.17
N LYS A 178 -22.88 11.78 2.11
CA LYS A 178 -24.06 11.42 1.31
C LYS A 178 -23.93 11.81 -0.17
N LYS A 179 -22.76 11.55 -0.75
CA LYS A 179 -22.46 11.83 -2.15
C LYS A 179 -22.56 10.54 -2.99
N PRO A 180 -23.32 10.54 -4.11
CA PRO A 180 -23.40 9.39 -4.99
C PRO A 180 -22.08 9.20 -5.76
N ILE A 181 -21.70 7.94 -5.96
CA ILE A 181 -20.54 7.55 -6.77
C ILE A 181 -20.98 6.96 -8.11
N VAL A 182 -20.35 7.41 -9.19
CA VAL A 182 -20.25 6.71 -10.48
C VAL A 182 -18.85 6.11 -10.57
N LEU A 183 -18.80 4.79 -10.70
CA LEU A 183 -17.55 4.05 -10.84
C LEU A 183 -17.30 3.76 -12.32
N ILE A 184 -16.12 4.13 -12.82
CA ILE A 184 -15.65 3.75 -14.15
C ILE A 184 -14.53 2.73 -13.97
N CYS A 185 -14.67 1.54 -14.53
CA CYS A 185 -13.64 0.51 -14.43
C CYS A 185 -13.43 -0.22 -15.76
N GLY A 186 -12.21 -0.70 -16.00
CA GLY A 186 -11.94 -1.58 -17.14
C GLY A 186 -12.77 -2.84 -17.06
N ARG A 187 -12.64 -3.57 -15.95
CA ARG A 187 -13.41 -4.78 -15.61
C ARG A 187 -13.91 -4.71 -14.17
N SER A 188 -15.13 -5.20 -13.93
CA SER A 188 -15.64 -5.42 -12.58
C SER A 188 -15.88 -6.90 -12.30
N GLU A 189 -15.23 -7.45 -11.27
CA GLU A 189 -15.55 -8.79 -10.74
C GLU A 189 -16.71 -8.75 -9.74
N VAL A 190 -17.07 -7.56 -9.26
CA VAL A 190 -18.13 -7.39 -8.27
C VAL A 190 -19.43 -7.05 -9.00
N LYS A 191 -20.31 -8.05 -9.08
CA LYS A 191 -21.64 -7.89 -9.71
C LYS A 191 -22.78 -7.67 -8.71
N ASN A 192 -22.53 -7.78 -7.41
CA ASN A 192 -23.57 -7.62 -6.39
C ASN A 192 -23.95 -6.14 -6.22
N ILE A 193 -25.12 -5.78 -6.75
CA ILE A 193 -25.66 -4.41 -6.73
C ILE A 193 -25.90 -3.91 -5.30
N ARG A 194 -26.40 -4.77 -4.39
CA ARG A 194 -26.62 -4.37 -2.98
C ARG A 194 -25.31 -4.00 -2.31
N LEU A 195 -24.24 -4.76 -2.57
CA LEU A 195 -22.90 -4.45 -2.07
C LEU A 195 -22.40 -3.13 -2.63
N LEU A 196 -22.52 -2.90 -3.94
CA LEU A 196 -22.13 -1.63 -4.59
C LEU A 196 -22.88 -0.44 -3.97
N HIS A 197 -24.20 -0.55 -3.81
CA HIS A 197 -25.03 0.50 -3.21
C HIS A 197 -24.65 0.76 -1.75
N SER A 198 -24.31 -0.27 -0.98
CA SER A 198 -23.82 -0.12 0.40
C SER A 198 -22.49 0.65 0.47
N LYS A 199 -21.77 0.75 -0.65
CA LYS A 199 -20.51 1.49 -0.81
C LYS A 199 -20.72 2.87 -1.45
N GLY A 200 -21.96 3.30 -1.63
CA GLY A 200 -22.30 4.59 -2.24
C GLY A 200 -22.23 4.60 -3.77
N VAL A 201 -21.87 3.48 -4.40
CA VAL A 201 -21.88 3.34 -5.86
C VAL A 201 -23.32 3.23 -6.33
N LYS A 202 -23.72 4.18 -7.17
CA LYS A 202 -25.04 4.24 -7.79
C LYS A 202 -25.02 3.73 -9.22
N TYR A 203 -23.88 3.85 -9.89
CA TYR A 203 -23.72 3.40 -11.26
C TYR A 203 -22.30 2.91 -11.54
N VAL A 204 -22.19 1.91 -12.40
CA VAL A 204 -20.92 1.31 -12.83
C VAL A 204 -20.85 1.31 -14.34
N ILE A 205 -19.81 1.95 -14.87
CA ILE A 205 -19.44 1.94 -16.28
C ILE A 205 -18.29 0.95 -16.44
N GLU A 206 -18.58 -0.21 -17.00
CA GLU A 206 -17.61 -1.28 -17.23
C GLU A 206 -17.17 -1.28 -18.70
N LEU A 207 -15.92 -0.84 -18.95
CA LEU A 207 -15.43 -0.61 -20.31
C LEU A 207 -15.38 -1.90 -21.14
N GLU A 208 -14.97 -3.03 -20.56
CA GLU A 208 -14.96 -4.33 -21.26
C GLU A 208 -16.37 -4.79 -21.67
N LYS A 209 -17.40 -4.34 -20.95
CA LYS A 209 -18.80 -4.67 -21.29
C LYS A 209 -19.30 -3.82 -22.47
N ILE A 210 -18.90 -2.55 -22.52
CA ILE A 210 -19.29 -1.59 -23.56
C ILE A 210 -18.51 -1.87 -24.85
N PHE A 211 -17.20 -2.11 -24.76
CA PHE A 211 -16.30 -2.25 -25.91
C PHE A 211 -15.75 -3.68 -26.04
N LYS A 212 -16.66 -4.66 -26.15
CA LYS A 212 -16.30 -6.08 -26.25
C LYS A 212 -15.30 -6.34 -27.38
N GLY A 213 -14.29 -7.16 -27.10
CA GLY A 213 -13.29 -7.58 -28.08
C GLY A 213 -12.30 -6.49 -28.51
N LYS A 214 -12.34 -5.30 -27.89
CA LYS A 214 -11.35 -4.24 -28.12
C LYS A 214 -10.21 -4.35 -27.11
N ASN A 215 -8.99 -4.06 -27.57
CA ASN A 215 -7.85 -3.92 -26.66
C ASN A 215 -7.89 -2.52 -26.01
N LEU A 216 -8.44 -2.46 -24.80
CA LEU A 216 -8.64 -1.20 -24.08
C LEU A 216 -7.35 -0.58 -23.56
N PHE A 217 -6.27 -1.37 -23.45
CA PHE A 217 -4.98 -0.91 -22.95
C PHE A 217 -4.22 -0.02 -23.94
N LEU A 218 -4.57 -0.05 -25.23
CA LEU A 218 -3.88 0.74 -26.25
C LEU A 218 -4.18 2.25 -26.18
N LYS A 219 -5.42 2.62 -25.83
CA LYS A 219 -5.90 4.01 -25.76
C LYS A 219 -6.93 4.17 -24.63
N PRO A 220 -6.54 3.96 -23.36
CA PRO A 220 -7.48 3.92 -22.24
C PRO A 220 -8.26 5.23 -22.09
N GLU A 221 -7.63 6.39 -22.32
CA GLU A 221 -8.24 7.71 -22.28
C GLU A 221 -9.40 7.84 -23.29
N MET A 222 -9.20 7.40 -24.54
CA MET A 222 -10.24 7.42 -25.58
C MET A 222 -11.44 6.55 -25.19
N TRP A 223 -11.20 5.39 -24.59
CA TRP A 223 -12.28 4.49 -24.18
C TRP A 223 -13.06 5.04 -22.99
N ILE A 224 -12.38 5.66 -22.02
CA ILE A 224 -13.03 6.33 -20.89
C ILE A 224 -13.89 7.48 -21.40
N GLU A 225 -13.37 8.33 -22.29
CA GLU A 225 -14.10 9.45 -22.87
C GLU A 225 -15.34 8.98 -23.64
N LYS A 226 -15.20 7.98 -24.52
CA LYS A 226 -16.32 7.41 -25.26
C LYS A 226 -17.37 6.80 -24.33
N ALA A 227 -16.96 6.03 -23.32
CA ALA A 227 -17.90 5.45 -22.38
C ALA A 227 -18.64 6.53 -21.57
N PHE A 228 -17.94 7.59 -21.18
CA PHE A 228 -18.54 8.71 -20.47
C PHE A 228 -19.56 9.45 -21.34
N GLY A 229 -19.22 9.72 -22.61
CA GLY A 229 -20.13 10.33 -23.57
C GLY A 229 -21.40 9.50 -23.81
N LEU A 230 -21.28 8.17 -23.87
CA LEU A 230 -22.43 7.27 -24.02
C LEU A 230 -23.36 7.23 -22.80
N GLU A 231 -22.86 7.60 -21.62
CA GLU A 231 -23.56 7.44 -20.35
C GLU A 231 -23.88 8.79 -19.68
N ILE A 232 -23.56 9.91 -20.33
CA ILE A 232 -23.64 11.25 -19.72
C ILE A 232 -25.05 11.63 -19.30
N GLU A 233 -26.07 11.31 -20.10
CA GLU A 233 -27.47 11.62 -19.78
C GLU A 233 -27.92 10.93 -18.50
N ARG A 234 -27.60 9.64 -18.35
CA ARG A 234 -27.89 8.88 -17.12
C ARG A 234 -27.16 9.45 -15.91
N ILE A 235 -25.92 9.90 -16.08
CA ILE A 235 -25.15 10.56 -15.00
C ILE A 235 -25.83 11.88 -14.60
N ILE A 236 -26.26 12.69 -15.57
CA ILE A 236 -26.96 13.96 -15.32
C ILE A 236 -28.28 13.72 -14.60
N GLU A 237 -29.09 12.74 -15.02
CA GLU A 237 -30.34 12.37 -14.35
C GLU A 237 -30.14 12.02 -12.86
N MET A 238 -29.02 11.37 -12.54
CA MET A 238 -28.66 11.03 -11.16
C MET A 238 -28.32 12.26 -10.31
N VAL A 239 -27.78 13.32 -10.91
CA VAL A 239 -27.50 14.61 -10.25
C VAL A 239 -28.78 15.43 -10.12
N GLY A 240 -29.59 15.48 -11.18
CA GLY A 240 -30.79 16.32 -11.29
C GLY A 240 -31.96 15.92 -10.39
N LYS A 241 -32.00 14.67 -9.89
CA LYS A 241 -33.01 14.21 -8.92
C LYS A 241 -32.83 14.77 -7.49
N LYS A 242 -31.84 15.64 -7.26
CA LYS A 242 -31.78 16.49 -6.06
C LYS A 242 -32.39 17.87 -6.38
N ARG A 243 -33.71 17.96 -6.34
CA ARG A 243 -34.43 19.21 -6.11
C ARG A 243 -35.38 18.99 -4.94
#